data_AF-A0A9D8PJG0-F1
#
_entry.id   AF-A0A9D8PJG0-F1
#
_cell.length_a   1.000
_cell.length_b   1.000
_cell.length_c   1.000
_cell.angle_alpha   90.00
_cell.angle_beta   90.00
_cell.angle_gamma   90.00
#
_symmetry.space_group_name_H-M   'P 1'
#
loop_
_entity.id
_entity.type
_entity.pdbx_description
1 polymer ?
#
loop_
_entity_poly.entity_id
_entity_poly.type
_entity_poly.pdbx_seq_one_letter_code
_entity_poly.pdbx_strand_id
1 'polypeptide(L)'
;MFLGLQLFARALGLPDTAWPLFAAPWALLALLLTLPWRLRRVWGEPAPWRRLGVVVPVGAALRALLRGLGGAALLLGPISVLLLWSGLARWQPALSGAQLANALALGLGVGFAEELLFRGWLWGELADHLGAGRSALAQAAVFSLVHARPDLRAAGLLGLLVG
;
A
#
# COMPACT_ATOMS: atom_id res chain seq x y z
N MET A 1 -4.92 -17.98 0.64
CA MET A 1 -4.58 -17.64 -0.77
C MET A 1 -3.07 -17.55 -1.00
N PHE A 2 -2.31 -16.85 -0.16
CA PHE A 2 -0.84 -16.69 -0.33
C PHE A 2 -0.06 -18.02 -0.32
N LEU A 3 -0.39 -18.94 0.60
CA LEU A 3 0.29 -20.25 0.67
C LEU A 3 0.09 -21.10 -0.60
N GLY A 4 -1.10 -21.05 -1.20
CA GLY A 4 -1.42 -21.81 -2.42
C GLY A 4 -0.64 -21.29 -3.65
N LEU A 5 -0.50 -19.97 -3.78
CA LEU A 5 0.31 -19.36 -4.84
C LEU A 5 1.81 -19.61 -4.64
N GLN A 6 2.30 -19.65 -3.40
CA GLN A 6 3.69 -20.02 -3.09
C GLN A 6 3.98 -21.48 -3.43
N LEU A 7 3.08 -22.41 -3.09
CA LEU A 7 3.22 -23.82 -3.46
C LEU A 7 3.19 -24.02 -4.98
N PHE A 8 2.35 -23.26 -5.68
CA PHE A 8 2.30 -23.29 -7.14
C PHE A 8 3.57 -22.69 -7.78
N ALA A 9 4.08 -21.56 -7.27
CA ALA A 9 5.33 -20.98 -7.74
C ALA A 9 6.53 -21.93 -7.53
N ARG A 10 6.56 -22.66 -6.41
CA ARG A 10 7.52 -23.75 -6.17
C ARG A 10 7.38 -24.89 -7.16
N ALA A 11 6.15 -25.31 -7.48
CA ALA A 11 5.91 -26.35 -8.47
C ALA A 11 6.35 -25.96 -9.89
N LEU A 12 6.32 -24.65 -10.21
CA LEU A 12 6.85 -24.09 -11.45
C LEU A 12 8.38 -23.86 -11.44
N GLY A 13 9.06 -24.16 -10.33
CA GLY A 13 10.51 -23.97 -10.20
C GLY A 13 10.96 -22.51 -10.15
N LEU A 14 10.08 -21.57 -9.76
CA LEU A 14 10.45 -20.16 -9.67
C LEU A 14 11.34 -19.92 -8.44
N PRO A 15 12.44 -19.14 -8.58
CA PRO A 15 13.30 -18.78 -7.45
C PRO A 15 12.52 -17.95 -6.42
N ASP A 16 12.84 -18.12 -5.14
CA ASP A 16 12.15 -17.46 -4.01
C ASP A 16 12.08 -15.94 -4.16
N THR A 17 13.09 -15.34 -4.79
CA THR A 17 13.18 -13.91 -5.08
C THR A 17 12.10 -13.41 -6.05
N ALA A 18 11.56 -14.29 -6.91
CA ALA A 18 10.53 -13.94 -7.88
C ALA A 18 9.10 -14.09 -7.33
N TRP A 19 8.91 -14.71 -6.17
CA TRP A 19 7.57 -15.02 -5.66
C TRP A 19 6.71 -13.80 -5.36
N PRO A 20 7.22 -12.70 -4.75
CA PRO A 20 6.38 -11.53 -4.50
C PRO A 20 5.85 -10.90 -5.79
N LEU A 21 6.71 -10.80 -6.81
CA LEU A 21 6.36 -10.27 -8.12
C LEU A 21 5.33 -11.17 -8.82
N PHE A 22 5.47 -12.48 -8.69
CA PHE A 22 4.53 -13.44 -9.24
C PHE A 22 3.19 -13.42 -8.51
N ALA A 23 3.18 -13.36 -7.18
CA ALA A 23 1.96 -13.47 -6.37
C ALA A 23 1.13 -12.18 -6.34
N ALA A 24 1.76 -11.01 -6.42
CA ALA A 24 1.09 -9.72 -6.25
C ALA A 24 -0.07 -9.48 -7.24
N PRO A 25 0.08 -9.72 -8.57
CA PRO A 25 -1.02 -9.56 -9.51
C PRO A 25 -2.21 -10.47 -9.20
N TRP A 26 -1.95 -11.73 -8.83
CA TRP A 26 -3.00 -12.68 -8.47
C TRP A 26 -3.71 -12.31 -7.18
N ALA A 27 -2.96 -11.83 -6.18
CA ALA A 27 -3.53 -11.33 -4.94
C ALA A 27 -4.40 -10.09 -5.19
N LEU A 28 -3.94 -9.16 -6.01
CA LEU A 28 -4.71 -7.98 -6.41
C LEU A 28 -5.96 -8.36 -7.20
N LEU A 29 -5.86 -9.28 -8.15
CA LEU A 29 -7.02 -9.76 -8.92
C LEU A 29 -8.06 -10.39 -8.00
N ALA A 30 -7.64 -11.28 -7.10
CA ALA A 30 -8.54 -11.88 -6.14
C ALA A 30 -9.17 -10.83 -5.20
N LEU A 31 -8.39 -9.84 -4.75
CA LEU A 31 -8.89 -8.71 -3.98
C LEU A 31 -9.99 -7.95 -4.76
N LEU A 32 -9.71 -7.60 -6.02
CA LEU A 32 -10.65 -6.88 -6.88
C LEU A 32 -11.94 -7.67 -7.17
N LEU A 33 -11.82 -8.98 -7.36
CA LEU A 33 -12.96 -9.85 -7.63
C LEU A 33 -13.83 -10.08 -6.39
N THR A 34 -13.22 -10.16 -5.21
CA THR A 34 -13.93 -10.55 -3.97
C THR A 34 -14.47 -9.36 -3.15
N LEU A 35 -13.83 -8.18 -3.23
CA LEU A 35 -14.27 -7.01 -2.45
C LEU A 35 -15.73 -6.63 -2.69
N PRO A 36 -16.20 -6.48 -3.94
CA PRO A 36 -17.57 -6.02 -4.21
C PRO A 36 -18.62 -6.95 -3.61
N TRP A 37 -18.35 -8.26 -3.69
CA TRP A 37 -19.21 -9.27 -3.10
C TRP A 37 -19.25 -9.14 -1.58
N ARG A 38 -18.09 -8.96 -0.94
CA ARG A 38 -18.01 -8.81 0.51
C ARG A 38 -18.70 -7.53 1.00
N LEU A 39 -18.47 -6.40 0.34
CA LEU A 39 -19.10 -5.12 0.67
C LEU A 39 -20.63 -5.18 0.53
N ARG A 40 -21.15 -5.85 -0.51
CA ARG A 40 -22.59 -6.04 -0.68
C ARG A 40 -23.21 -6.90 0.41
N ARG A 41 -22.53 -7.97 0.83
CA ARG A 41 -23.07 -8.92 1.80
C ARG A 41 -22.92 -8.47 3.24
N VAL A 42 -21.77 -7.89 3.59
CA VAL A 42 -21.43 -7.53 4.97
C VAL A 42 -21.87 -6.10 5.27
N TRP A 43 -21.60 -5.14 4.37
CA TRP A 43 -21.92 -3.72 4.60
C TRP A 43 -23.26 -3.30 3.99
N GLY A 44 -23.92 -4.17 3.23
CA GLY A 44 -25.14 -3.82 2.49
C GLY A 44 -24.92 -2.75 1.42
N GLU A 45 -23.68 -2.52 0.96
CA GLU A 45 -23.34 -1.42 0.04
C GLU A 45 -23.69 -1.77 -1.42
N PRO A 46 -24.67 -1.09 -2.06
CA PRO A 46 -25.09 -1.40 -3.43
C PRO A 46 -24.06 -0.97 -4.49
N ALA A 47 -23.21 0.03 -4.21
CA ALA A 47 -22.20 0.54 -5.13
C ALA A 47 -20.76 0.47 -4.54
N PRO A 48 -20.18 -0.74 -4.38
CA PRO A 48 -18.90 -0.95 -3.70
C PRO A 48 -17.75 -0.08 -4.23
N TRP A 49 -17.60 0.01 -5.54
CA TRP A 49 -16.49 0.74 -6.15
C TRP A 49 -16.56 2.25 -5.95
N ARG A 50 -17.76 2.80 -5.82
CA ARG A 50 -17.96 4.21 -5.48
C ARG A 50 -17.68 4.44 -4.00
N ARG A 51 -18.13 3.52 -3.13
CA ARG A 51 -17.85 3.58 -1.68
C ARG A 51 -16.36 3.51 -1.36
N LEU A 52 -15.62 2.68 -2.10
CA LEU A 52 -14.17 2.51 -1.97
C LEU A 52 -13.36 3.63 -2.64
N GLY A 53 -14.00 4.62 -3.28
CA GLY A 53 -13.30 5.73 -3.94
C GLY A 53 -12.62 5.37 -5.27
N VAL A 54 -12.86 4.16 -5.80
CA VAL A 54 -12.32 3.72 -7.10
C VAL A 54 -13.05 4.42 -8.25
N VAL A 55 -14.38 4.55 -8.14
CA VAL A 55 -15.20 5.26 -9.13
C VAL A 55 -15.52 6.65 -8.61
N VAL A 56 -14.74 7.62 -9.08
CA VAL A 56 -14.90 9.06 -8.76
C VAL A 56 -14.70 9.91 -10.02
N PRO A 57 -15.21 11.15 -10.05
CA PRO A 57 -14.90 12.07 -11.15
C PRO A 57 -13.41 12.32 -11.28
N VAL A 58 -12.88 12.40 -12.51
CA VAL A 58 -11.43 12.55 -12.76
C VAL A 58 -10.82 13.76 -12.04
N GLY A 59 -11.53 14.89 -11.99
CA GLY A 59 -11.07 16.07 -11.28
C GLY A 59 -10.93 15.86 -9.77
N ALA A 60 -11.77 15.01 -9.16
CA ALA A 60 -11.66 14.65 -7.75
C ALA A 60 -10.46 13.71 -7.53
N ALA A 61 -10.27 12.72 -8.40
CA ALA A 61 -9.11 11.82 -8.36
C ALA A 61 -7.79 12.59 -8.47
N LEU A 62 -7.68 13.50 -9.46
CA LEU A 62 -6.49 14.33 -9.65
C LEU A 62 -6.21 15.22 -8.43
N ARG A 63 -7.23 15.85 -7.86
CA ARG A 63 -7.07 16.65 -6.64
C ARG A 63 -6.59 15.80 -5.46
N ALA A 64 -7.14 14.59 -5.30
CA ALA A 64 -6.73 13.67 -4.24
C ALA A 64 -5.27 13.23 -4.44
N LEU A 65 -4.89 12.86 -5.66
CA LEU A 65 -3.51 12.50 -6.01
C LEU A 65 -2.54 13.66 -5.73
N LEU A 66 -2.84 14.87 -6.18
CA LEU A 66 -1.98 16.03 -5.96
C LEU A 66 -1.85 16.38 -4.48
N ARG A 67 -2.94 16.27 -3.70
CA ARG A 67 -2.87 16.45 -2.24
C ARG A 67 -2.02 15.38 -1.56
N GLY A 68 -2.17 14.12 -1.98
CA GLY A 68 -1.36 13.00 -1.48
C GLY A 68 0.13 13.19 -1.79
N LEU A 69 0.45 13.53 -3.04
CA LEU A 69 1.82 13.84 -3.47
C LEU A 69 2.39 15.04 -2.72
N GLY A 70 1.60 16.09 -2.52
CA GLY A 70 2.00 17.26 -1.73
C GLY A 70 2.28 16.90 -0.27
N GLY A 71 1.43 16.07 0.35
CA GLY A 71 1.64 15.55 1.70
C GLY A 71 2.89 14.69 1.81
N ALA A 72 3.10 13.79 0.84
CA ALA A 72 4.30 12.96 0.78
C ALA A 72 5.57 13.80 0.62
N ALA A 73 5.55 14.83 -0.25
CA ALA A 73 6.67 15.76 -0.42
C ALA A 73 6.94 16.58 0.85
N LEU A 74 5.90 16.99 1.57
CA LEU A 74 6.05 17.73 2.84
C LEU A 74 6.67 16.87 3.94
N LEU A 75 6.32 15.58 4.02
CA LEU A 75 6.85 14.66 5.03
C LEU A 75 8.25 14.17 4.68
N LEU A 76 8.46 13.75 3.42
CA LEU A 76 9.72 13.15 2.98
C LEU A 76 10.77 14.19 2.56
N GLY A 77 10.35 15.37 2.12
CA GLY A 77 11.23 16.43 1.64
C GLY A 77 12.26 16.88 2.68
N PRO A 78 11.85 17.26 3.91
CA PRO A 78 12.79 17.67 4.96
C PRO A 78 13.80 16.58 5.33
N ILE A 79 13.33 15.33 5.46
CA ILE A 79 14.20 14.17 5.72
C ILE A 79 15.20 13.99 4.59
N SER A 80 14.73 14.07 3.34
CA SER A 80 15.59 13.95 2.16
C SER A 80 16.65 15.06 2.10
N VAL A 81 16.27 16.31 2.41
CA VAL A 81 17.19 17.44 2.49
C VAL A 81 18.23 17.24 3.59
N LEU A 82 17.81 16.78 4.78
CA LEU A 82 18.72 16.50 5.90
C LEU A 82 19.71 15.37 5.54
N LEU A 83 19.25 14.31 4.89
CA LEU A 83 20.11 13.21 4.44
C LEU A 83 21.13 13.66 3.39
N LEU A 84 20.73 14.52 2.46
CA LEU A 84 21.64 15.12 1.48
C LEU A 84 22.65 16.05 2.15
N TRP A 85 22.19 16.90 3.08
CA TRP A 85 23.04 17.87 3.79
C TRP A 85 24.06 17.20 4.71
N SER A 86 23.66 16.13 5.41
CA SER A 86 24.55 15.33 6.27
C SER A 86 25.53 14.45 5.48
N GLY A 87 25.42 14.38 4.16
CA GLY A 87 26.24 13.51 3.31
C GLY A 87 25.88 12.02 3.39
N LEU A 88 24.82 11.66 4.12
CA LEU A 88 24.32 10.28 4.25
C LEU A 88 23.57 9.81 2.99
N ALA A 89 23.10 10.73 2.15
CA ALA A 89 22.55 10.44 0.84
C ALA A 89 23.28 11.24 -0.25
N ARG A 90 23.21 10.74 -1.48
CA ARG A 90 23.70 11.44 -2.68
C ARG A 90 22.58 11.52 -3.69
N TRP A 91 22.39 12.71 -4.26
CA TRP A 91 21.44 12.91 -5.34
C TRP A 91 21.93 12.23 -6.62
N GLN A 92 21.09 11.38 -7.22
CA GLN A 92 21.37 10.66 -8.46
C GLN A 92 20.22 10.90 -9.46
N PRO A 93 20.27 11.96 -10.28
CA PRO A 93 19.15 12.34 -11.16
C PRO A 93 19.03 11.45 -12.41
N ALA A 94 19.92 10.48 -12.62
CA ALA A 94 19.96 9.64 -13.81
C ALA A 94 18.86 8.57 -13.75
N LEU A 95 17.65 8.93 -14.16
CA LEU A 95 16.53 8.00 -14.38
C LEU A 95 16.38 7.74 -15.88
N SER A 96 16.55 6.48 -16.28
CA SER A 96 16.16 6.04 -17.62
C SER A 96 14.62 6.00 -17.75
N GLY A 97 14.11 6.07 -18.98
CA GLY A 97 12.67 5.93 -19.24
C GLY A 97 12.09 4.61 -18.70
N ALA A 98 12.88 3.53 -18.74
CA ALA A 98 12.49 2.23 -18.18
C ALA A 98 12.37 2.27 -16.65
N GLN A 99 13.31 2.92 -15.96
CA GLN A 99 13.25 3.09 -14.51
C GLN A 99 12.06 3.96 -14.09
N LEU A 100 11.78 5.04 -14.83
CA LEU A 100 10.62 5.89 -14.59
C LEU A 100 9.31 5.10 -14.78
N ALA A 101 9.18 4.36 -15.89
CA ALA A 101 8.00 3.53 -16.14
C ALA A 101 7.80 2.47 -15.04
N ASN A 102 8.89 1.81 -14.61
CA ASN A 102 8.84 0.84 -13.52
C ASN A 102 8.44 1.49 -12.18
N ALA A 103 9.00 2.66 -11.87
CA ALA A 103 8.66 3.41 -10.65
C ALA A 103 7.19 3.85 -10.64
N LEU A 104 6.66 4.29 -11.78
CA LEU A 104 5.24 4.63 -11.91
C LEU A 104 4.35 3.40 -11.79
N ALA A 105 4.69 2.30 -12.46
CA ALA A 105 3.92 1.06 -12.38
C ALA A 105 3.87 0.50 -10.96
N LEU A 106 5.01 0.49 -10.26
CA LEU A 106 5.08 0.05 -8.87
C LEU A 106 4.39 1.04 -7.92
N GLY A 107 4.70 2.33 -8.02
CA GLY A 107 4.15 3.35 -7.13
C GLY A 107 2.62 3.47 -7.25
N LEU A 108 2.10 3.50 -8.48
CA LEU A 108 0.65 3.57 -8.69
C LEU A 108 -0.02 2.23 -8.44
N GLY A 109 0.57 1.11 -8.87
CA GLY A 109 -0.01 -0.22 -8.71
C GLY A 109 -0.07 -0.68 -7.25
N VAL A 110 1.06 -0.62 -6.55
CA VAL A 110 1.15 -0.96 -5.12
C VAL A 110 0.38 0.06 -4.28
N GLY A 111 0.56 1.36 -4.55
CA GLY A 111 -0.18 2.41 -3.82
C GLY A 111 -1.70 2.27 -3.97
N PHE A 112 -2.18 1.93 -5.16
CA PHE A 112 -3.61 1.64 -5.37
C PHE A 112 -4.07 0.41 -4.57
N ALA A 113 -3.30 -0.69 -4.60
CA ALA A 113 -3.64 -1.90 -3.87
C ALA A 113 -3.67 -1.66 -2.35
N GLU A 114 -2.70 -0.92 -1.82
CA GLU A 114 -2.64 -0.54 -0.41
C GLU A 114 -3.80 0.37 0.00
N GLU A 115 -4.09 1.41 -0.78
CA GLU A 115 -5.21 2.31 -0.48
C GLU A 115 -6.54 1.55 -0.50
N LEU A 116 -6.74 0.66 -1.48
CA LEU A 116 -7.94 -0.18 -1.56
C LEU A 116 -8.07 -1.12 -0.36
N LEU A 117 -6.98 -1.78 0.03
CA LEU A 117 -6.97 -2.76 1.11
C LEU A 117 -7.07 -2.10 2.48
N PHE A 118 -6.22 -1.12 2.79
CA PHE A 118 -6.10 -0.54 4.13
C PHE A 118 -7.12 0.56 4.37
N ARG A 119 -7.21 1.56 3.48
CA ARG A 119 -8.09 2.71 3.66
C ARG A 119 -9.50 2.46 3.14
N GLY A 120 -9.64 1.66 2.10
CA GLY A 120 -10.94 1.22 1.59
C GLY A 120 -11.58 0.16 2.47
N TRP A 121 -11.02 -1.05 2.44
CA TRP A 121 -11.62 -2.23 3.05
C TRP A 121 -11.40 -2.34 4.56
N LEU A 122 -10.15 -2.43 5.02
CA LEU A 122 -9.81 -2.71 6.42
C LEU A 122 -10.34 -1.61 7.34
N TRP A 123 -10.16 -0.34 6.96
CA TRP A 123 -10.72 0.77 7.72
C TRP A 123 -12.24 0.66 7.87
N GLY A 124 -12.95 0.32 6.79
CA GLY A 124 -14.41 0.16 6.84
C GLY A 124 -14.84 -0.98 7.77
N GLU A 125 -14.13 -2.11 7.74
CA GLU A 125 -14.36 -3.23 8.66
C GLU A 125 -14.12 -2.85 10.12
N LEU A 126 -13.00 -2.18 10.39
CA LEU A 126 -12.66 -1.75 11.75
C LEU A 126 -13.65 -0.71 12.25
N ALA A 127 -14.12 0.19 11.37
CA ALA A 127 -15.09 1.22 11.72
C ALA A 127 -16.44 0.62 12.13
N ASP A 128 -16.86 -0.45 11.45
CA ASP A 128 -18.10 -1.17 11.79
C ASP A 128 -18.03 -1.85 13.16
N HIS A 129 -16.86 -2.38 13.54
CA HIS A 129 -16.71 -3.14 14.80
C HIS A 129 -16.20 -2.33 16.00
N LEU A 130 -15.34 -1.34 15.77
CA LEU A 130 -14.60 -0.63 16.82
C LEU A 130 -14.98 0.86 16.92
N GLY A 131 -15.70 1.39 15.93
CA GLY A 131 -15.95 2.82 15.78
C GLY A 131 -14.74 3.59 15.23
N ALA A 132 -14.98 4.80 14.70
CA ALA A 132 -14.01 5.55 13.90
C ALA A 132 -12.67 5.84 14.62
N GLY A 133 -12.71 6.20 15.92
CA GLY A 133 -11.50 6.55 16.67
C GLY A 133 -10.54 5.38 16.87
N ARG A 134 -11.07 4.22 17.27
CA ARG A 134 -10.26 3.00 17.50
C ARG A 134 -9.81 2.35 16.20
N SER A 135 -10.55 2.56 15.13
CA SER A 135 -10.22 2.05 13.79
C SER A 135 -8.89 2.59 13.29
N ALA A 136 -8.61 3.86 13.55
CA ALA A 136 -7.35 4.48 13.16
C ALA A 136 -6.15 3.80 13.81
N LEU A 137 -6.23 3.56 15.13
CA LEU A 137 -5.16 2.92 15.88
C LEU A 137 -4.97 1.45 15.45
N ALA A 138 -6.06 0.70 15.31
CA ALA A 138 -6.01 -0.69 14.88
C ALA A 138 -5.44 -0.82 13.45
N GLN A 139 -5.87 0.05 12.52
CA GLN A 139 -5.36 0.06 11.16
C GLN A 139 -3.88 0.44 11.11
N ALA A 140 -3.44 1.41 11.91
CA ALA A 140 -2.02 1.78 12.02
C ALA A 140 -1.19 0.60 12.55
N ALA A 141 -1.65 -0.07 13.61
CA ALA A 141 -0.97 -1.24 14.17
C ALA A 141 -0.83 -2.38 13.16
N VAL A 142 -1.91 -2.73 12.45
CA VAL A 142 -1.86 -3.76 11.40
C VAL A 142 -0.92 -3.33 10.27
N PHE A 143 -1.00 -2.08 9.81
CA PHE A 143 -0.12 -1.57 8.76
C PHE A 143 1.36 -1.61 9.17
N SER A 144 1.69 -1.23 10.40
CA SER A 144 3.05 -1.31 10.92
C SER A 144 3.54 -2.75 11.04
N LEU A 145 2.69 -3.69 11.48
CA LEU A 145 3.06 -5.10 11.62
C LEU A 145 3.32 -5.79 10.27
N VAL A 146 2.49 -5.52 9.25
CA VAL A 146 2.69 -6.14 7.93
C VAL A 146 3.90 -5.56 7.17
N HIS A 147 4.33 -4.35 7.52
CA HIS A 147 5.54 -3.72 6.98
C HIS A 147 6.74 -3.82 7.93
N ALA A 148 6.58 -4.52 9.07
CA ALA A 148 7.68 -4.73 9.99
C ALA A 148 8.76 -5.54 9.28
N ARG A 149 9.98 -5.05 9.31
CA ARG A 149 11.16 -5.73 8.79
C ARG A 149 11.73 -6.62 9.89
N PRO A 150 11.51 -7.94 9.86
CA PRO A 150 11.93 -8.85 10.93
C PRO A 150 13.46 -8.98 11.03
N ASP A 151 14.18 -8.55 9.99
CA ASP A 151 15.64 -8.39 9.95
C ASP A 151 16.15 -7.23 10.82
N LEU A 152 15.28 -6.29 11.22
CA LEU A 152 15.65 -5.20 12.12
C LEU A 152 15.49 -5.61 13.59
N ARG A 153 16.54 -5.37 14.40
CA ARG A 153 16.46 -5.51 15.86
C ARG A 153 15.36 -4.58 16.41
N ALA A 154 14.74 -4.93 17.54
CA ALA A 154 13.63 -4.17 18.14
C ALA A 154 13.87 -2.65 18.26
N ALA A 155 15.13 -2.22 18.46
CA ALA A 155 15.51 -0.80 18.47
C ALA A 155 15.31 -0.09 17.11
N GLY A 156 15.52 -0.79 15.99
CA GLY A 156 15.25 -0.27 14.64
C GLY A 156 13.75 -0.14 14.35
N LEU A 157 12.93 -1.02 14.94
CA LEU A 157 11.46 -0.92 14.86
C LEU A 157 10.93 0.25 15.69
N LEU A 158 11.53 0.54 16.85
CA LEU A 158 11.21 1.73 17.66
C LEU A 158 11.59 3.03 16.95
N GLY A 159 12.73 3.07 16.25
CA GLY A 159 13.12 4.22 15.42
C GLY A 159 12.09 4.53 14.33
N LEU A 160 11.52 3.51 13.70
CA LEU A 160 10.47 3.67 12.68
C LEU A 160 9.11 4.14 13.23
N LEU A 161 8.86 3.98 14.53
CA LEU A 161 7.62 4.43 15.18
C LEU A 161 7.66 5.93 15.54
N VAL A 162 8.85 6.51 15.68
CA VAL A 162 9.03 7.94 15.99
C VAL A 162 9.14 8.78 14.70
N GLY A 163 9.44 8.12 13.56
CA GLY A 163 9.66 8.77 12.26
C GLY A 163 11.15 8.89 11.94
#